data_AF-A0A015LCE7-F1
#
_entry.id   AF-A0A015LCE7-F1
#
_cell.length_a   1.000
_cell.length_b   1.000
_cell.length_c   1.000
_cell.angle_alpha   90.00
_cell.angle_beta   90.00
_cell.angle_gamma   90.00
#
_symmetry.space_group_name_H-M   'P 1'
#
loop_
_entity.id
_entity.type
_entity.pdbx_description
1 polymer ?
#
loop_
_entity_poly.entity_id
_entity_poly.type
_entity_poly.pdbx_seq_one_letter_code
_entity_poly.pdbx_strand_id
1 'polypeptide(L)'
;MILQKRIKCITLVKQRNLYDTRSKIDYSIPVRVRFAPSPSGYLHLGGLRTALFNYLLARKTGGKFLLRIEDTDSARFVPDAVDDLVSVLSWAGLSFDEGPGKDESLGPFYQSERTKIYKDHVDKLINDGNAYRCFCTSERLQQIRNIAQKSGKGVAYDRHCLYLSQKEIDQKVSEGIPFTVRLKTPEGVVTVNDLVYGIVEFNDKHIDDTILLKSDGYPTYHLANVVDDYLMRITHVLRGEEWLSSTPKHIILYKLFGWDLPKFAHLPLLLNPDKTKLSKRLGDVKIKNFAEKGYLPETLINFVALLGWSPDNSKKVIFSMKELISEFTLEDIGRSGSVVMNDKLDWLNKQHLLHKTESKDGLKEIVNLLKASVKETFGERYYTIQNIPFF
;
A
#
# COMPACT_ATOMS: atom_id res chain seq x y z
N MET A 1 44.38 -0.85 18.03
CA MET A 1 43.03 -0.28 18.22
C MET A 1 42.25 -0.05 16.91
N ILE A 2 42.80 0.63 15.89
CA ILE A 2 42.10 0.89 14.60
C ILE A 2 41.85 -0.40 13.80
N LEU A 3 42.82 -1.33 13.79
CA LEU A 3 42.71 -2.62 13.11
C LEU A 3 41.61 -3.51 13.73
N GLN A 4 41.50 -3.54 15.06
CA GLN A 4 40.43 -4.24 15.78
C GLN A 4 39.05 -3.64 15.51
N LYS A 5 38.92 -2.31 15.40
CA LYS A 5 37.66 -1.66 15.00
C LYS A 5 37.27 -2.03 13.54
N ARG A 6 38.24 -2.08 12.62
CA ARG A 6 38.00 -2.51 11.23
C ARG A 6 37.61 -3.98 11.13
N ILE A 7 38.28 -4.87 11.87
CA ILE A 7 37.91 -6.29 11.94
C ILE A 7 36.49 -6.45 12.50
N LYS A 8 36.13 -5.74 13.58
CA LYS A 8 34.77 -5.79 14.15
C LYS A 8 33.70 -5.32 13.16
N CYS A 9 33.97 -4.26 12.38
CA CYS A 9 33.07 -3.82 11.30
C CYS A 9 32.96 -4.84 10.17
N ILE A 10 34.07 -5.45 9.74
CA ILE A 10 34.08 -6.48 8.68
C ILE A 10 33.32 -7.74 9.15
N THR A 11 33.46 -8.12 10.41
CA THR A 11 32.71 -9.25 11.00
C THR A 11 31.21 -8.94 11.11
N LEU A 12 30.83 -7.70 11.45
CA LEU A 12 29.42 -7.26 11.47
C LEU A 12 28.79 -7.20 10.07
N VAL A 13 29.55 -6.77 9.06
CA VAL A 13 29.10 -6.77 7.65
C VAL A 13 28.98 -8.19 7.10
N LYS A 14 29.93 -9.09 7.43
CA LYS A 14 29.84 -10.51 7.05
C LYS A 14 28.69 -11.24 7.78
N GLN A 15 28.42 -10.91 9.04
CA GLN A 15 27.26 -11.46 9.76
C GLN A 15 25.92 -10.98 9.16
N ARG A 16 25.82 -9.73 8.68
CA ARG A 16 24.60 -9.27 7.97
C ARG A 16 24.27 -10.10 6.72
N ASN A 17 25.27 -10.54 5.97
CA ASN A 17 25.07 -11.35 4.76
C ASN A 17 24.92 -12.86 5.03
N LEU A 18 25.37 -13.37 6.19
CA LEU A 18 25.25 -14.78 6.56
C LEU A 18 23.83 -15.17 7.03
N TYR A 19 22.97 -14.19 7.34
CA TYR A 19 21.59 -14.40 7.80
C TYR A 19 20.55 -13.71 6.91
N ASP A 20 20.88 -13.40 5.66
CA ASP A 20 19.88 -12.90 4.72
C ASP A 20 18.95 -14.04 4.30
N THR A 21 17.89 -14.24 5.07
CA THR A 21 16.84 -15.24 4.82
C THR A 21 15.82 -14.78 3.77
N ARG A 22 16.03 -13.61 3.13
CA ARG A 22 15.12 -13.12 2.10
C ARG A 22 15.15 -14.03 0.89
N SER A 23 13.97 -14.37 0.39
CA SER A 23 13.85 -14.98 -0.93
C SER A 23 14.25 -13.95 -1.99
N LYS A 24 15.11 -14.35 -2.92
CA LYS A 24 15.50 -13.47 -4.03
C LYS A 24 14.39 -13.40 -5.06
N ILE A 25 14.26 -12.24 -5.68
CA ILE A 25 13.39 -12.07 -6.86
C ILE A 25 14.19 -12.36 -8.12
N ASP A 26 13.59 -13.15 -9.01
CA ASP A 26 14.04 -13.23 -10.38
C ASP A 26 13.40 -12.09 -11.17
N TYR A 27 14.18 -11.04 -11.43
CA TYR A 27 13.72 -9.86 -12.15
C TYR A 27 13.51 -10.11 -13.66
N SER A 28 13.85 -11.29 -14.18
CA SER A 28 13.57 -11.67 -15.58
C SER A 28 12.12 -12.13 -15.80
N ILE A 29 11.39 -12.45 -14.72
CA ILE A 29 10.01 -12.93 -14.80
C ILE A 29 9.06 -11.74 -14.64
N PRO A 30 8.15 -11.48 -15.61
CA PRO A 30 7.17 -10.40 -15.50
C PRO A 30 6.28 -10.55 -14.27
N VAL A 31 6.28 -9.54 -13.41
CA VAL A 31 5.42 -9.53 -12.22
C VAL A 31 4.08 -8.85 -12.49
N ARG A 32 3.05 -9.28 -11.76
CA ARG A 32 1.79 -8.53 -11.63
C ARG A 32 1.69 -7.99 -10.20
N VAL A 33 1.49 -6.68 -10.09
CA VAL A 33 1.47 -5.90 -8.84
C VAL A 33 0.33 -4.90 -8.88
N ARG A 34 -0.13 -4.44 -7.71
CA ARG A 34 -1.25 -3.49 -7.63
C ARG A 34 -1.00 -2.37 -6.63
N PHE A 35 -1.51 -1.20 -6.96
CA PHE A 35 -1.83 -0.17 -5.99
C PHE A 35 -3.32 -0.25 -5.66
N ALA A 36 -3.65 -0.50 -4.40
CA ALA A 36 -5.02 -0.75 -3.93
C ALA A 36 -5.44 0.22 -2.81
N PRO A 37 -5.66 1.51 -3.12
CA PRO A 37 -6.07 2.48 -2.12
C PRO A 37 -7.59 2.42 -1.84
N SER A 38 -7.95 2.69 -0.59
CA SER A 38 -9.34 3.05 -0.25
C SER A 38 -9.57 4.54 -0.52
N PRO A 39 -10.68 4.93 -1.15
CA PRO A 39 -11.03 6.34 -1.41
C PRO A 39 -11.57 7.04 -0.15
N SER A 40 -10.88 6.85 0.98
CA SER A 40 -11.24 7.42 2.28
C SER A 40 -10.57 8.77 2.57
N GLY A 41 -9.96 9.36 1.55
CA GLY A 41 -9.10 10.53 1.63
C GLY A 41 -8.19 10.62 0.42
N TYR A 42 -7.43 11.71 0.36
CA TYR A 42 -6.52 12.00 -0.75
C TYR A 42 -5.21 11.23 -0.64
N LEU A 43 -4.49 11.08 -1.77
CA LEU A 43 -3.19 10.43 -1.79
C LEU A 43 -2.19 11.20 -0.91
N HIS A 44 -1.52 10.46 -0.03
CA HIS A 44 -0.45 10.95 0.85
C HIS A 44 0.90 10.32 0.45
N LEU A 45 2.01 10.82 1.01
CA LEU A 45 3.38 10.38 0.67
C LEU A 45 3.58 8.86 0.80
N GLY A 46 3.12 8.25 1.89
CA GLY A 46 3.19 6.79 2.07
C GLY A 46 2.43 5.99 0.99
N GLY A 47 1.29 6.50 0.55
CA GLY A 47 0.52 5.93 -0.56
C GLY A 47 1.26 6.08 -1.89
N LEU A 48 1.78 7.28 -2.17
CA LEU A 48 2.58 7.54 -3.37
C LEU A 48 3.84 6.66 -3.43
N ARG A 49 4.51 6.44 -2.29
CA ARG A 49 5.66 5.51 -2.20
C ARG A 49 5.26 4.08 -2.54
N THR A 50 4.13 3.64 -2.02
CA THR A 50 3.61 2.30 -2.31
C THR A 50 3.29 2.17 -3.80
N ALA A 51 2.61 3.15 -4.40
CA ALA A 51 2.34 3.18 -5.84
C ALA A 51 3.64 3.16 -6.65
N LEU A 52 4.62 4.00 -6.29
CA LEU A 52 5.91 4.09 -6.95
C LEU A 52 6.67 2.74 -6.92
N PHE A 53 6.80 2.10 -5.77
CA PHE A 53 7.56 0.84 -5.68
C PHE A 53 6.90 -0.30 -6.45
N ASN A 54 5.56 -0.37 -6.45
CA ASN A 54 4.84 -1.29 -7.33
C ASN A 54 5.12 -0.96 -8.81
N TYR A 55 5.02 0.31 -9.20
CA TYR A 55 5.31 0.75 -10.57
C TYR A 55 6.72 0.40 -11.02
N LEU A 56 7.74 0.71 -10.21
CA LEU A 56 9.14 0.41 -10.51
C LEU A 56 9.38 -1.09 -10.68
N LEU A 57 8.82 -1.93 -9.81
CA LEU A 57 8.93 -3.38 -9.93
C LEU A 57 8.26 -3.91 -11.20
N ALA A 58 7.06 -3.43 -11.53
CA ALA A 58 6.37 -3.81 -12.77
C ALA A 58 7.21 -3.43 -13.99
N ARG A 59 7.67 -2.18 -14.07
CA ARG A 59 8.44 -1.69 -15.23
C ARG A 59 9.79 -2.40 -15.37
N LYS A 60 10.49 -2.68 -14.26
CA LYS A 60 11.78 -3.38 -14.29
C LYS A 60 11.68 -4.78 -14.85
N THR A 61 10.59 -5.48 -14.56
CA THR A 61 10.39 -6.88 -14.95
C THR A 61 9.59 -7.05 -16.25
N GLY A 62 9.18 -5.96 -16.90
CA GLY A 62 8.24 -6.01 -18.03
C GLY A 62 6.84 -6.50 -17.64
N GLY A 63 6.50 -6.37 -16.36
CA GLY A 63 5.25 -6.77 -15.75
C GLY A 63 4.11 -5.75 -15.88
N LYS A 64 3.07 -5.94 -15.07
CA LYS A 64 1.85 -5.13 -15.06
C LYS A 64 1.63 -4.44 -13.70
N PHE A 65 1.31 -3.16 -13.75
CA PHE A 65 0.94 -2.33 -12.61
C PHE A 65 -0.55 -2.00 -12.65
N LEU A 66 -1.31 -2.48 -11.67
CA LEU A 66 -2.77 -2.32 -11.63
C LEU A 66 -3.22 -1.26 -10.62
N LEU A 67 -4.34 -0.60 -10.89
CA LEU A 67 -5.08 0.21 -9.92
C LEU A 67 -6.39 -0.50 -9.55
N ARG A 68 -6.59 -0.79 -8.26
CA ARG A 68 -7.86 -1.33 -7.73
C ARG A 68 -8.39 -0.41 -6.63
N ILE A 69 -9.67 -0.04 -6.68
CA ILE A 69 -10.30 0.85 -5.71
C ILE A 69 -10.96 0.03 -4.61
N GLU A 70 -10.47 0.16 -3.37
CA GLU A 70 -10.99 -0.57 -2.20
C GLU A 70 -12.05 0.26 -1.44
N ASP A 71 -13.23 0.40 -2.05
CA ASP A 71 -14.35 1.27 -1.66
C ASP A 71 -15.48 0.57 -0.88
N THR A 72 -15.18 -0.53 -0.19
CA THR A 72 -16.17 -1.34 0.55
C THR A 72 -16.65 -0.71 1.87
N ASP A 73 -16.02 0.39 2.30
CA ASP A 73 -16.37 1.17 3.50
C ASP A 73 -17.04 2.49 3.09
N SER A 74 -18.35 2.41 2.80
CA SER A 74 -19.16 3.55 2.34
C SER A 74 -19.19 4.71 3.34
N ALA A 75 -19.03 4.45 4.64
CA ALA A 75 -19.06 5.49 5.67
C ALA A 75 -17.87 6.44 5.60
N ARG A 76 -16.79 6.05 4.92
CA ARG A 76 -15.57 6.87 4.77
C ARG A 76 -15.34 7.37 3.35
N PHE A 77 -16.25 7.06 2.43
CA PHE A 77 -16.10 7.40 1.02
C PHE A 77 -16.03 8.92 0.80
N VAL A 78 -15.09 9.36 -0.04
CA VAL A 78 -14.93 10.76 -0.44
C VAL A 78 -15.25 10.88 -1.94
N PRO A 79 -16.32 11.60 -2.34
CA PRO A 79 -16.88 11.60 -3.70
C PRO A 79 -15.96 11.91 -4.88
N ASP A 80 -14.82 12.58 -4.69
CA ASP A 80 -13.86 12.91 -5.76
C ASP A 80 -12.47 12.28 -5.56
N ALA A 81 -12.30 11.46 -4.53
CA ALA A 81 -10.97 10.95 -4.16
C ALA A 81 -10.37 10.03 -5.23
N VAL A 82 -11.21 9.33 -6.01
CA VAL A 82 -10.75 8.45 -7.09
C VAL A 82 -10.24 9.26 -8.28
N ASP A 83 -10.97 10.28 -8.70
CA ASP A 83 -10.56 11.15 -9.81
C ASP A 83 -9.29 11.94 -9.46
N ASP A 84 -9.21 12.48 -8.25
CA ASP A 84 -7.99 13.14 -7.74
C ASP A 84 -6.81 12.15 -7.69
N LEU A 85 -7.04 10.93 -7.23
CA LEU A 85 -6.03 9.87 -7.21
C LEU A 85 -5.48 9.58 -8.61
N VAL A 86 -6.35 9.35 -9.60
CA VAL A 86 -5.94 9.05 -10.98
C VAL A 86 -5.17 10.23 -11.58
N SER A 87 -5.66 11.47 -11.37
CA SER A 87 -5.00 12.69 -11.81
C SER A 87 -3.60 12.84 -11.21
N VAL A 88 -3.46 12.60 -9.91
CA VAL A 88 -2.18 12.68 -9.20
C VAL A 88 -1.21 11.60 -9.67
N LEU A 89 -1.66 10.35 -9.88
CA LEU A 89 -0.81 9.29 -10.42
C LEU A 89 -0.33 9.64 -11.84
N SER A 90 -1.20 10.19 -12.67
CA SER A 90 -0.84 10.66 -14.01
C SER A 90 0.19 11.79 -13.95
N TRP A 91 -0.02 12.80 -13.11
CA TRP A 91 0.94 13.89 -12.89
C TRP A 91 2.30 13.38 -12.42
N ALA A 92 2.31 12.38 -11.54
CA ALA A 92 3.52 11.77 -11.01
C ALA A 92 4.20 10.79 -11.99
N GLY A 93 3.66 10.59 -13.19
CA GLY A 93 4.20 9.67 -14.20
C GLY A 93 4.01 8.19 -13.87
N LEU A 94 3.00 7.85 -13.07
CA LEU A 94 2.70 6.48 -12.59
C LEU A 94 1.46 5.90 -13.26
N SER A 95 1.44 5.84 -14.60
CA SER A 95 0.32 5.25 -15.33
C SER A 95 0.21 3.75 -15.05
N PHE A 96 -0.97 3.31 -14.59
CA PHE A 96 -1.33 1.90 -14.45
C PHE A 96 -1.66 1.29 -15.81
N ASP A 97 -1.51 -0.03 -15.93
CA ASP A 97 -1.76 -0.81 -17.14
C ASP A 97 -3.21 -1.32 -17.19
N GLU A 98 -3.78 -1.66 -16.02
CA GLU A 98 -5.15 -2.14 -15.84
C GLU A 98 -5.77 -1.40 -14.63
N GLY A 99 -7.03 -1.00 -14.71
CA GLY A 99 -7.72 -0.24 -13.67
C GLY A 99 -8.99 0.44 -14.18
N PRO A 100 -9.62 1.30 -13.36
CA PRO A 100 -10.79 2.06 -13.78
C PRO A 100 -10.54 2.84 -15.08
N GLY A 101 -11.36 2.61 -16.10
CA GLY A 101 -11.26 3.26 -17.40
C GLY A 101 -10.08 2.84 -18.28
N LYS A 102 -9.35 1.77 -17.91
CA LYS A 102 -8.19 1.28 -18.68
C LYS A 102 -8.01 -0.23 -18.53
N ASP A 103 -8.16 -0.97 -19.64
CA ASP A 103 -8.08 -2.45 -19.70
C ASP A 103 -8.79 -3.13 -18.52
N GLU A 104 -10.10 -3.28 -18.67
CA GLU A 104 -10.99 -3.83 -17.63
C GLU A 104 -11.20 -5.34 -17.74
N SER A 105 -10.30 -6.05 -18.43
CA SER A 105 -10.44 -7.49 -18.69
C SER A 105 -10.49 -8.38 -17.44
N LEU A 106 -9.88 -7.94 -16.33
CA LEU A 106 -9.95 -8.58 -15.01
C LEU A 106 -10.81 -7.78 -14.01
N GLY A 107 -11.55 -6.80 -14.51
CA GLY A 107 -12.44 -5.94 -13.74
C GLY A 107 -13.72 -6.66 -13.26
N PRO A 108 -14.67 -5.92 -12.68
CA PRO A 108 -14.58 -4.49 -12.36
C PRO A 108 -13.45 -4.18 -11.38
N PHE A 109 -12.90 -2.96 -11.42
CA PHE A 109 -11.79 -2.54 -10.55
C PHE A 109 -12.23 -1.78 -9.28
N TYR A 110 -13.54 -1.61 -9.08
CA TYR A 110 -14.15 -1.15 -7.84
C TYR A 110 -14.64 -2.35 -7.03
N GLN A 111 -14.26 -2.45 -5.76
CA GLN A 111 -14.68 -3.56 -4.92
C GLN A 111 -16.18 -3.52 -4.60
N SER A 112 -16.78 -2.33 -4.54
CA SER A 112 -18.22 -2.15 -4.38
C SER A 112 -19.04 -2.84 -5.49
N GLU A 113 -18.49 -2.95 -6.70
CA GLU A 113 -19.12 -3.59 -7.86
C GLU A 113 -18.92 -5.11 -7.91
N ARG A 114 -18.14 -5.67 -6.98
CA ARG A 114 -17.73 -7.08 -6.96
C ARG A 114 -18.40 -7.90 -5.85
N THR A 115 -19.42 -7.35 -5.20
CA THR A 115 -20.09 -7.95 -4.03
C THR A 115 -20.57 -9.39 -4.25
N LYS A 116 -21.07 -9.73 -5.44
CA LYS A 116 -21.46 -11.11 -5.76
C LYS A 116 -20.29 -12.09 -5.72
N ILE A 117 -19.14 -11.70 -6.29
CA ILE A 117 -17.93 -12.53 -6.30
C ILE A 117 -17.53 -12.88 -4.86
N TYR A 118 -17.53 -11.92 -3.95
CA TYR A 118 -17.14 -12.17 -2.56
C TYR A 118 -18.15 -13.05 -1.81
N LYS A 119 -19.45 -12.89 -2.09
CA LYS A 119 -20.50 -13.75 -1.52
C LYS A 119 -20.31 -15.19 -1.96
N ASP A 120 -20.08 -15.45 -3.24
CA ASP A 120 -19.85 -16.80 -3.77
C ASP A 120 -18.64 -17.49 -3.09
N HIS A 121 -17.55 -16.75 -2.85
CA HIS A 121 -16.37 -17.27 -2.15
C HIS A 121 -16.62 -17.49 -0.65
N VAL A 122 -17.43 -16.65 -0.02
CA VAL A 122 -17.84 -16.83 1.38
C VAL A 122 -18.72 -18.06 1.54
N ASP A 123 -19.67 -18.27 0.63
CA ASP A 123 -20.54 -19.45 0.66
C ASP A 123 -19.72 -20.73 0.51
N LYS A 124 -18.69 -20.73 -0.35
CA LYS A 124 -17.72 -21.83 -0.42
C LYS A 124 -17.03 -22.07 0.92
N LEU A 125 -16.50 -21.03 1.57
CA LEU A 125 -15.86 -21.18 2.89
C LEU A 125 -16.82 -21.71 3.95
N ILE A 126 -18.09 -21.31 3.94
CA ILE A 126 -19.11 -21.83 4.86
C ILE A 126 -19.36 -23.32 4.59
N ASN A 127 -19.56 -23.69 3.33
CA ASN A 127 -19.84 -25.07 2.92
C ASN A 127 -18.66 -26.01 3.25
N ASP A 128 -17.43 -25.51 3.13
CA ASP A 128 -16.20 -26.25 3.47
C ASP A 128 -15.93 -26.28 5.00
N GLY A 129 -16.80 -25.67 5.82
CA GLY A 129 -16.66 -25.61 7.29
C GLY A 129 -15.53 -24.68 7.78
N ASN A 130 -15.05 -23.80 6.90
CA ASN A 130 -13.94 -22.86 7.10
C ASN A 130 -14.40 -21.44 7.48
N ALA A 131 -15.71 -21.17 7.43
CA ALA A 131 -16.32 -19.95 7.92
C ALA A 131 -17.69 -20.26 8.55
N TYR A 132 -18.19 -19.35 9.38
CA TYR A 132 -19.47 -19.52 10.06
C TYR A 132 -20.23 -18.20 10.25
N ARG A 133 -21.56 -18.29 10.35
CA ARG A 133 -22.44 -17.14 10.60
C ARG A 133 -22.36 -16.73 12.07
N CYS A 134 -22.23 -15.44 12.32
CA CYS A 134 -22.15 -14.84 13.65
C CYS A 134 -23.26 -13.80 13.82
N PHE A 135 -24.13 -14.06 14.81
CA PHE A 135 -25.28 -13.23 15.17
C PHE A 135 -25.01 -12.35 16.40
N CYS A 136 -23.76 -12.22 16.83
CA CYS A 136 -23.41 -11.38 17.99
C CYS A 136 -23.62 -9.89 17.68
N THR A 137 -24.32 -9.19 18.57
CA THR A 137 -24.52 -7.75 18.45
C THR A 137 -23.27 -6.96 18.83
N SER A 138 -23.18 -5.71 18.38
CA SER A 138 -22.08 -4.80 18.72
C SER A 138 -21.97 -4.55 20.22
N GLU A 139 -23.10 -4.50 20.93
CA GLU A 139 -23.16 -4.31 22.38
C GLU A 139 -22.51 -5.49 23.12
N ARG A 140 -22.84 -6.72 22.72
CA ARG A 140 -22.21 -7.94 23.26
C ARG A 140 -20.70 -7.92 23.03
N LEU A 141 -20.27 -7.59 21.81
CA LEU A 141 -18.86 -7.52 21.47
C LEU A 141 -18.13 -6.46 22.31
N GLN A 142 -18.77 -5.31 22.57
CA GLN A 142 -18.20 -4.27 23.41
C GLN A 142 -18.07 -4.71 24.88
N GLN A 143 -19.05 -5.45 25.41
CA GLN A 143 -18.97 -6.01 26.77
C GLN A 143 -17.79 -6.98 26.91
N ILE A 144 -17.61 -7.88 25.94
CA ILE A 144 -16.48 -8.84 25.93
C ILE A 144 -15.15 -8.10 25.89
N ARG A 145 -15.03 -7.07 25.04
CA ARG A 145 -13.84 -6.21 24.98
C ARG A 145 -13.51 -5.57 26.32
N ASN A 146 -14.52 -4.98 26.97
CA ASN A 146 -14.36 -4.32 28.26
C ASN A 146 -13.91 -5.31 29.35
N ILE A 147 -14.44 -6.54 29.35
CA ILE A 147 -14.05 -7.59 30.30
C ILE A 147 -12.59 -8.02 30.04
N ALA A 148 -12.24 -8.32 28.79
CA ALA A 148 -10.89 -8.74 28.43
C ALA A 148 -9.83 -7.67 28.79
N GLN A 149 -10.13 -6.41 28.51
CA GLN A 149 -9.26 -5.27 28.83
C GLN A 149 -9.06 -5.10 30.35
N LYS A 150 -10.12 -5.23 31.15
CA LYS A 150 -10.03 -5.19 32.62
C LYS A 150 -9.22 -6.35 33.20
N SER A 151 -9.25 -7.51 32.55
CA SER A 151 -8.48 -8.70 32.97
C SER A 151 -7.06 -8.75 32.42
N GLY A 152 -6.60 -7.71 31.70
CA GLY A 152 -5.27 -7.68 31.07
C GLY A 152 -5.06 -8.75 29.98
N LYS A 153 -6.15 -9.38 29.49
CA LYS A 153 -6.10 -10.38 28.44
C LYS A 153 -6.21 -9.71 27.07
N GLY A 154 -5.61 -10.35 26.05
CA GLY A 154 -5.79 -9.93 24.65
C GLY A 154 -7.26 -9.97 24.25
N VAL A 155 -7.68 -8.99 23.46
CA VAL A 155 -9.04 -8.90 22.92
C VAL A 155 -9.15 -9.80 21.69
N ALA A 156 -9.84 -10.93 21.81
CA ALA A 156 -10.21 -11.80 20.70
C ALA A 156 -11.72 -12.10 20.77
N TYR A 157 -12.33 -12.41 19.62
CA TYR A 157 -13.69 -12.93 19.59
C TYR A 157 -13.74 -14.28 20.30
N ASP A 158 -14.79 -14.49 21.09
CA ASP A 158 -14.93 -15.65 21.97
C ASP A 158 -15.47 -16.89 21.26
N ARG A 159 -15.54 -16.88 19.92
CA ARG A 159 -16.08 -17.95 19.08
C ARG A 159 -17.50 -18.37 19.44
N HIS A 160 -18.28 -17.48 20.06
CA HIS A 160 -19.61 -17.82 20.59
C HIS A 160 -20.54 -18.46 19.54
N CYS A 161 -20.57 -17.92 18.32
CA CYS A 161 -21.42 -18.45 17.26
C CYS A 161 -20.84 -19.67 16.52
N LEU A 162 -19.59 -20.07 16.79
CA LEU A 162 -18.98 -21.25 16.15
C LEU A 162 -19.69 -22.55 16.54
N TYR A 163 -20.29 -22.58 17.73
CA TYR A 163 -20.92 -23.78 18.31
C TYR A 163 -22.44 -23.82 18.13
N LEU A 164 -23.02 -22.90 17.35
CA LEU A 164 -24.46 -22.96 17.05
C LEU A 164 -24.76 -24.18 16.18
N SER A 165 -25.84 -24.88 16.51
CA SER A 165 -26.37 -25.95 15.68
C SER A 165 -26.99 -25.39 14.40
N GLN A 166 -27.06 -26.21 13.34
CA GLN A 166 -27.71 -25.81 12.09
C GLN A 166 -29.16 -25.35 12.31
N LYS A 167 -29.89 -26.01 13.21
CA LYS A 167 -31.26 -25.65 13.59
C LYS A 167 -31.35 -24.23 14.17
N GLU A 168 -30.43 -23.86 15.06
CA GLU A 168 -30.39 -22.50 15.63
C GLU A 168 -30.01 -21.46 14.58
N ILE A 169 -29.09 -21.79 13.67
CA ILE A 169 -28.72 -20.92 12.56
C ILE A 169 -29.92 -20.69 11.65
N ASP A 170 -30.61 -21.75 11.21
CA ASP A 170 -31.75 -21.68 10.31
C ASP A 170 -32.90 -20.87 10.93
N GLN A 171 -33.17 -21.09 12.23
CA GLN A 171 -34.16 -20.31 12.96
C GLN A 171 -33.82 -18.81 12.92
N LYS A 172 -32.59 -18.43 13.30
CA LYS A 172 -32.17 -17.02 13.33
C LYS A 172 -32.20 -16.36 11.94
N VAL A 173 -31.84 -17.11 10.90
CA VAL A 173 -31.94 -16.64 9.51
C VAL A 173 -33.39 -16.45 9.10
N SER A 174 -34.29 -17.39 9.45
CA SER A 174 -35.73 -17.28 9.14
C SER A 174 -36.41 -16.11 9.87
N GLU A 175 -35.93 -15.76 11.06
CA GLU A 175 -36.36 -14.59 11.83
C GLU A 175 -35.79 -13.26 11.28
N GLY A 176 -34.94 -13.32 10.24
CA GLY A 176 -34.34 -12.14 9.64
C GLY A 176 -33.28 -11.45 10.51
N ILE A 177 -32.69 -12.17 11.47
CA ILE A 177 -31.66 -11.60 12.36
C ILE A 177 -30.39 -11.32 11.53
N PRO A 178 -29.89 -10.07 11.52
CA PRO A 178 -28.66 -9.73 10.82
C PRO A 178 -27.47 -10.53 11.34
N PHE A 179 -26.60 -10.98 10.44
CA PHE A 179 -25.40 -11.72 10.80
C PHE A 179 -24.19 -11.26 10.01
N THR A 180 -23.02 -11.52 10.56
CA THR A 180 -21.73 -11.43 9.86
C THR A 180 -21.25 -12.83 9.53
N VAL A 181 -20.32 -12.97 8.58
CA VAL A 181 -19.60 -14.23 8.37
C VAL A 181 -18.18 -14.08 8.88
N ARG A 182 -17.76 -14.99 9.75
CA ARG A 182 -16.42 -15.02 10.34
C ARG A 182 -15.60 -16.17 9.77
N LEU A 183 -14.31 -15.91 9.60
CA LEU A 183 -13.31 -16.95 9.34
C LEU A 183 -13.20 -17.86 10.56
N LYS A 184 -13.22 -19.17 10.34
CA LYS A 184 -12.81 -20.15 11.35
C LYS A 184 -11.29 -20.29 11.29
N THR A 185 -10.58 -19.51 12.10
CA THR A 185 -9.12 -19.49 12.07
C THR A 185 -8.57 -20.83 12.60
N PRO A 186 -7.77 -21.58 11.82
CA PRO A 186 -7.15 -22.81 12.30
C PRO A 186 -6.10 -22.52 13.39
N GLU A 187 -5.91 -23.48 14.27
CA GLU A 187 -4.82 -23.45 15.25
C GLU A 187 -3.47 -23.75 14.57
N GLY A 188 -2.37 -23.24 15.12
CA GLY A 188 -1.01 -23.43 14.65
C GLY A 188 -0.17 -22.15 14.52
N VAL A 189 1.03 -22.31 13.97
CA VAL A 189 1.92 -21.18 13.65
C VAL A 189 1.78 -20.84 12.17
N VAL A 190 1.65 -19.54 11.86
CA VAL A 190 1.67 -19.04 10.49
C VAL A 190 2.97 -18.31 10.25
N THR A 191 3.77 -18.83 9.33
CA THR A 191 5.00 -18.21 8.87
C THR A 191 4.74 -17.30 7.68
N VAL A 192 5.19 -16.05 7.77
CA VAL A 192 5.20 -15.07 6.68
C VAL A 192 6.63 -14.98 6.15
N ASN A 193 6.83 -15.33 4.88
CA ASN A 193 8.10 -15.12 4.19
C ASN A 193 8.05 -13.76 3.47
N ASP A 194 8.50 -12.70 4.15
CA ASP A 194 8.49 -11.35 3.63
C ASP A 194 9.79 -10.99 2.91
N LEU A 195 9.70 -10.36 1.75
CA LEU A 195 10.84 -9.98 0.91
C LEU A 195 11.67 -8.83 1.51
N VAL A 196 11.13 -8.05 2.45
CA VAL A 196 11.84 -6.96 3.15
C VAL A 196 12.26 -7.40 4.54
N TYR A 197 11.33 -7.98 5.32
CA TYR A 197 11.54 -8.36 6.72
C TYR A 197 12.08 -9.78 6.93
N GLY A 198 12.09 -10.62 5.90
CA GLY A 198 12.49 -12.03 6.00
C GLY A 198 11.38 -12.89 6.60
N ILE A 199 11.78 -13.97 7.28
CA ILE A 199 10.85 -14.90 7.91
C ILE A 199 10.30 -14.29 9.22
N VAL A 200 8.98 -14.14 9.31
CA VAL A 200 8.26 -13.67 10.50
C VAL A 200 7.21 -14.70 10.90
N GLU A 201 7.27 -15.19 12.14
CA GLU A 201 6.34 -16.19 12.65
C GLU A 201 5.28 -15.57 13.55
N PHE A 202 4.03 -15.99 13.35
CA PHE A 202 2.88 -15.56 14.15
C PHE A 202 2.21 -16.78 14.79
N ASN A 203 2.05 -16.73 16.10
CA ASN A 203 1.39 -17.78 16.88
C ASN A 203 -0.15 -17.56 16.86
N ASP A 204 -0.93 -18.62 16.58
CA ASP A 204 -2.40 -18.62 16.45
C ASP A 204 -3.15 -17.96 17.60
N LYS A 205 -2.63 -18.01 18.83
CA LYS A 205 -3.28 -17.44 20.03
C LYS A 205 -3.58 -15.94 19.91
N HIS A 206 -3.07 -15.30 18.87
CA HIS A 206 -3.27 -13.89 18.55
C HIS A 206 -4.01 -13.63 17.23
N ILE A 207 -4.42 -14.67 16.49
CA ILE A 207 -5.16 -14.55 15.22
C ILE A 207 -6.64 -14.82 15.46
N ASP A 208 -7.42 -13.74 15.56
CA ASP A 208 -8.86 -13.81 15.81
C ASP A 208 -9.66 -14.33 14.59
N ASP A 209 -10.85 -14.90 14.85
CA ASP A 209 -11.88 -15.27 13.87
C ASP A 209 -12.47 -14.00 13.25
N THR A 210 -11.74 -13.47 12.27
CA THR A 210 -12.01 -12.17 11.66
C THR A 210 -13.29 -12.19 10.83
N ILE A 211 -14.01 -11.06 10.80
CA ILE A 211 -15.18 -10.92 9.93
C ILE A 211 -14.69 -10.87 8.47
N LEU A 212 -15.29 -11.71 7.63
CA LEU A 212 -15.07 -11.76 6.18
C LEU A 212 -16.18 -11.01 5.43
N LEU A 213 -17.43 -11.15 5.89
CA LEU A 213 -18.60 -10.50 5.32
C LEU A 213 -19.38 -9.78 6.42
N LYS A 214 -19.69 -8.50 6.20
CA LYS A 214 -20.51 -7.68 7.08
C LYS A 214 -22.00 -8.02 6.91
N SER A 215 -22.82 -7.57 7.86
CA SER A 215 -24.28 -7.77 7.81
C SER A 215 -25.00 -6.98 6.72
N ASP A 216 -24.37 -5.93 6.19
CA ASP A 216 -24.82 -5.20 5.00
C ASP A 216 -24.53 -5.95 3.69
N GLY A 217 -23.89 -7.13 3.77
CA GLY A 217 -23.53 -7.95 2.62
C GLY A 217 -22.27 -7.52 1.88
N TYR A 218 -21.55 -6.49 2.35
CA TYR A 218 -20.24 -6.10 1.82
C TYR A 218 -19.12 -6.91 2.47
N PRO A 219 -18.04 -7.22 1.72
CA PRO A 219 -16.86 -7.86 2.29
C PRO A 219 -16.13 -6.92 3.26
N THR A 220 -15.30 -7.50 4.12
CA THR A 220 -14.23 -6.74 4.77
C THR A 220 -13.01 -6.69 3.87
N TYR A 221 -12.07 -5.79 4.19
CA TYR A 221 -10.77 -5.72 3.55
C TYR A 221 -10.09 -7.09 3.44
N HIS A 222 -10.15 -7.92 4.49
CA HIS A 222 -9.44 -9.20 4.49
C HIS A 222 -9.91 -10.16 3.40
N LEU A 223 -11.23 -10.27 3.20
CA LEU A 223 -11.80 -11.12 2.17
C LEU A 223 -11.58 -10.52 0.77
N ALA A 224 -11.97 -9.26 0.58
CA ALA A 224 -11.92 -8.62 -0.74
C ALA A 224 -10.49 -8.56 -1.28
N ASN A 225 -9.52 -8.22 -0.42
CA ASN A 225 -8.11 -8.12 -0.79
C ASN A 225 -7.54 -9.47 -1.26
N VAL A 226 -7.84 -10.58 -0.57
CA VAL A 226 -7.34 -11.92 -0.94
C VAL A 226 -8.01 -12.43 -2.22
N VAL A 227 -9.34 -12.32 -2.31
CA VAL A 227 -10.10 -12.76 -3.49
C VAL A 227 -9.65 -11.98 -4.73
N ASP A 228 -9.51 -10.67 -4.63
CA ASP A 228 -9.11 -9.87 -5.80
C ASP A 228 -7.64 -10.02 -6.15
N ASP A 229 -6.73 -10.15 -5.17
CA ASP A 229 -5.33 -10.41 -5.48
C ASP A 229 -5.19 -11.76 -6.23
N TYR A 230 -5.95 -12.79 -5.87
CA TYR A 230 -5.98 -14.05 -6.62
C TYR A 230 -6.60 -13.90 -8.03
N LEU A 231 -7.83 -13.36 -8.12
CA LEU A 231 -8.55 -13.25 -9.40
C LEU A 231 -7.86 -12.30 -10.40
N MET A 232 -7.21 -11.24 -9.91
CA MET A 232 -6.41 -10.32 -10.72
C MET A 232 -4.98 -10.83 -10.96
N ARG A 233 -4.66 -12.05 -10.48
CA ARG A 233 -3.40 -12.76 -10.68
C ARG A 233 -2.19 -11.98 -10.17
N ILE A 234 -2.33 -11.35 -9.00
CA ILE A 234 -1.25 -10.63 -8.35
C ILE A 234 -0.18 -11.62 -7.89
N THR A 235 1.06 -11.35 -8.29
CA THR A 235 2.22 -12.19 -7.98
C THR A 235 3.03 -11.65 -6.81
N HIS A 236 3.04 -10.32 -6.63
CA HIS A 236 3.79 -9.62 -5.60
C HIS A 236 2.91 -8.55 -4.95
N VAL A 237 2.83 -8.58 -3.62
CA VAL A 237 2.07 -7.65 -2.80
C VAL A 237 3.03 -6.72 -2.07
N LEU A 238 3.24 -5.53 -2.62
CA LEU A 238 4.00 -4.46 -1.98
C LEU A 238 3.03 -3.48 -1.30
N ARG A 239 3.11 -3.36 0.03
CA ARG A 239 2.22 -2.50 0.84
C ARG A 239 2.90 -2.05 2.13
N GLY A 240 2.36 -1.05 2.82
CA GLY A 240 2.93 -0.56 4.09
C GLY A 240 2.97 -1.63 5.19
N GLU A 241 3.99 -1.57 6.06
CA GLU A 241 4.20 -2.53 7.16
C GLU A 241 3.08 -2.57 8.20
N GLU A 242 2.19 -1.59 8.24
CA GLU A 242 0.98 -1.64 9.05
C GLU A 242 0.08 -2.85 8.73
N TRP A 243 0.21 -3.41 7.52
CA TRP A 243 -0.53 -4.59 7.09
C TRP A 243 0.20 -5.91 7.37
N LEU A 244 1.44 -5.89 7.87
CA LEU A 244 2.21 -7.10 8.13
C LEU A 244 1.49 -8.04 9.10
N SER A 245 0.89 -7.49 10.16
CA SER A 245 0.09 -8.23 11.15
C SER A 245 -1.21 -8.82 10.59
N SER A 246 -1.67 -8.37 9.42
CA SER A 246 -2.83 -8.92 8.73
C SER A 246 -2.47 -10.06 7.77
N THR A 247 -1.20 -10.15 7.37
CA THR A 247 -0.71 -11.15 6.40
C THR A 247 -0.94 -12.60 6.84
N PRO A 248 -0.82 -12.98 8.13
CA PRO A 248 -1.18 -14.33 8.57
C PRO A 248 -2.62 -14.72 8.23
N LYS A 249 -3.58 -13.79 8.39
CA LYS A 249 -4.99 -14.02 8.03
C LYS A 249 -5.15 -14.22 6.52
N HIS A 250 -4.41 -13.46 5.73
CA HIS A 250 -4.40 -13.61 4.27
C HIS A 250 -3.84 -14.95 3.85
N ILE A 251 -2.70 -15.38 4.42
CA ILE A 251 -2.11 -16.69 4.15
C ILE A 251 -3.08 -17.83 4.50
N ILE A 252 -3.77 -17.73 5.63
CA ILE A 252 -4.81 -18.70 6.01
C ILE A 252 -5.90 -18.75 4.94
N LEU A 253 -6.43 -17.60 4.51
CA LEU A 253 -7.46 -17.57 3.46
C LEU A 253 -6.97 -18.21 2.14
N TYR A 254 -5.78 -17.87 1.66
CA TYR A 254 -5.19 -18.50 0.46
C TYR A 254 -5.11 -20.02 0.61
N LYS A 255 -4.63 -20.53 1.75
CA LYS A 255 -4.55 -21.97 2.03
C LYS A 255 -5.92 -22.64 2.04
N LEU A 256 -6.91 -22.02 2.69
CA LEU A 256 -8.27 -22.55 2.78
C LEU A 256 -8.98 -22.58 1.42
N PHE A 257 -8.67 -21.63 0.53
CA PHE A 257 -9.16 -21.67 -0.85
C PHE A 257 -8.39 -22.65 -1.75
N GLY A 258 -7.24 -23.17 -1.31
CA GLY A 258 -6.34 -23.97 -2.13
C GLY A 258 -5.61 -23.16 -3.19
N TRP A 259 -5.30 -21.89 -2.91
CA TRP A 259 -4.67 -20.96 -3.83
C TRP A 259 -3.19 -20.75 -3.53
N ASP A 260 -2.42 -20.52 -4.59
CA ASP A 260 -1.00 -20.15 -4.48
C ASP A 260 -0.84 -18.76 -3.86
N LEU A 261 0.17 -18.62 -3.02
CA LEU A 261 0.48 -17.37 -2.34
C LEU A 261 1.22 -16.40 -3.27
N PRO A 262 0.83 -15.11 -3.30
CA PRO A 262 1.73 -14.09 -3.82
C PRO A 262 2.93 -13.93 -2.88
N LYS A 263 4.02 -13.36 -3.39
CA LYS A 263 5.12 -12.93 -2.54
C LYS A 263 4.77 -11.62 -1.85
N PHE A 264 5.09 -11.48 -0.56
CA PHE A 264 4.80 -10.28 0.22
C PHE A 264 6.06 -9.44 0.42
N ALA A 265 5.92 -8.12 0.35
CA ALA A 265 6.96 -7.16 0.65
C ALA A 265 6.36 -5.98 1.41
N HIS A 266 6.66 -5.88 2.71
CA HIS A 266 6.14 -4.81 3.55
C HIS A 266 7.08 -3.60 3.60
N LEU A 267 6.55 -2.41 3.34
CA LEU A 267 7.31 -1.17 3.25
C LEU A 267 7.40 -0.49 4.63
N PRO A 268 8.59 -0.19 5.17
CA PRO A 268 8.73 0.41 6.50
C PRO A 268 8.05 1.75 6.64
N LEU A 269 7.62 2.12 7.84
CA LEU A 269 6.90 3.36 8.10
C LEU A 269 7.69 4.59 7.68
N LEU A 270 6.96 5.60 7.20
CA LEU A 270 7.47 6.96 7.13
C LEU A 270 7.33 7.61 8.50
N LEU A 271 8.37 8.33 8.91
CA LEU A 271 8.49 8.95 10.22
C LEU A 271 8.60 10.47 10.09
N ASN A 272 8.06 11.16 11.09
CA ASN A 272 8.31 12.58 11.32
C ASN A 272 9.77 12.82 11.76
N PRO A 273 10.27 14.07 11.74
CA PRO A 273 11.59 14.42 12.28
C PRO A 273 11.80 14.00 13.75
N ASP A 274 10.74 13.97 14.54
CA ASP A 274 10.73 13.50 15.94
C ASP A 274 10.66 11.97 16.08
N LYS A 275 10.71 11.23 14.96
CA LYS A 275 10.60 9.76 14.84
C LYS A 275 9.24 9.17 15.19
N THR A 276 8.22 9.99 15.43
CA THR A 276 6.84 9.49 15.51
C THR A 276 6.37 9.06 14.11
N LYS A 277 5.37 8.17 14.07
CA LYS A 277 4.76 7.74 12.80
C LYS A 277 4.18 8.96 12.07
N LEU A 278 4.54 9.14 10.80
CA LEU A 278 3.91 10.15 9.95
C LEU A 278 2.41 9.86 9.90
N SER A 279 1.61 10.74 10.51
CA SER A 279 0.19 10.51 10.76
C SER A 279 -0.66 11.25 9.74
N LYS A 280 -1.81 10.66 9.40
CA LYS A 280 -2.80 11.26 8.48
C LYS A 280 -3.46 12.55 9.00
N ARG A 281 -3.22 12.95 10.25
CA ARG A 281 -4.04 13.94 10.98
C ARG A 281 -3.32 15.22 11.41
N LEU A 282 -2.01 15.32 11.15
CA LEU A 282 -1.23 16.53 11.46
C LEU A 282 -0.39 16.89 10.24
N GLY A 283 -0.93 17.79 9.40
CA GLY A 283 -0.19 18.41 8.32
C GLY A 283 0.08 17.54 7.08
N ASP A 284 -0.72 16.49 6.84
CA ASP A 284 -0.58 15.62 5.68
C ASP A 284 -0.68 16.46 4.38
N VAL A 285 0.48 16.70 3.78
CA VAL A 285 0.60 17.43 2.52
C VAL A 285 0.06 16.48 1.46
N LYS A 286 -1.20 16.68 1.06
CA LYS A 286 -1.78 16.05 -0.12
C LYS A 286 -0.76 16.15 -1.25
N ILE A 287 -0.57 15.09 -2.04
CA ILE A 287 0.41 15.15 -3.14
C ILE A 287 0.17 16.36 -4.04
N LYS A 288 -1.11 16.68 -4.28
CA LYS A 288 -1.56 17.88 -5.00
C LYS A 288 -0.99 19.19 -4.44
N ASN A 289 -0.83 19.33 -3.13
CA ASN A 289 -0.26 20.54 -2.52
C ASN A 289 1.22 20.72 -2.89
N PHE A 290 1.97 19.63 -3.18
CA PHE A 290 3.34 19.77 -3.68
C PHE A 290 3.34 20.27 -5.13
N ALA A 291 2.42 19.78 -5.97
CA ALA A 291 2.26 20.29 -7.33
C ALA A 291 1.88 21.79 -7.33
N GLU A 292 0.94 22.19 -6.47
CA GLU A 292 0.51 23.60 -6.31
C GLU A 292 1.63 24.51 -5.79
N LYS A 293 2.56 23.97 -4.99
CA LYS A 293 3.77 24.69 -4.53
C LYS A 293 4.88 24.75 -5.58
N GLY A 294 4.70 24.17 -6.76
CA GLY A 294 5.67 24.20 -7.85
C GLY A 294 6.80 23.18 -7.74
N TYR A 295 6.64 22.11 -6.95
CA TYR A 295 7.58 20.98 -7.02
C TYR A 295 7.39 20.24 -8.34
N LEU A 296 8.50 19.82 -8.95
CA LEU A 296 8.45 19.00 -10.16
C LEU A 296 8.00 17.57 -9.83
N PRO A 297 7.28 16.89 -10.74
CA PRO A 297 6.89 15.48 -10.53
C PRO A 297 8.11 14.57 -10.39
N GLU A 298 9.15 14.74 -11.22
CA GLU A 298 10.42 13.99 -11.08
C GLU A 298 11.08 14.19 -9.71
N THR A 299 11.04 15.41 -9.17
CA THR A 299 11.56 15.69 -7.83
C THR A 299 10.85 14.86 -6.78
N LEU A 300 9.51 14.87 -6.79
CA LEU A 300 8.74 14.18 -5.78
C LEU A 300 8.91 12.66 -5.88
N ILE A 301 8.94 12.12 -7.10
CA ILE A 301 9.21 10.71 -7.36
C ILE A 301 10.59 10.31 -6.87
N ASN A 302 11.64 11.08 -7.19
CA ASN A 302 12.99 10.81 -6.70
C ASN A 302 13.06 10.91 -5.18
N PHE A 303 12.45 11.92 -4.57
CA PHE A 303 12.42 12.08 -3.12
C PHE A 303 11.76 10.88 -2.44
N VAL A 304 10.57 10.49 -2.91
CA VAL A 304 9.80 9.37 -2.39
C VAL A 304 10.51 8.05 -2.61
N ALA A 305 11.22 7.87 -3.72
CA ALA A 305 12.03 6.69 -3.97
C ALA A 305 13.08 6.50 -2.86
N LEU A 306 13.73 7.57 -2.43
CA LEU A 306 14.76 7.53 -1.39
C LEU A 306 14.21 7.34 0.03
N LEU A 307 12.89 7.29 0.22
CA LEU A 307 12.25 7.05 1.52
C LEU A 307 12.13 5.55 1.83
N GLY A 308 13.27 4.92 2.05
CA GLY A 308 13.38 3.53 2.49
C GLY A 308 14.03 2.61 1.46
N TRP A 309 14.35 3.11 0.27
CA TRP A 309 15.19 2.43 -0.72
C TRP A 309 16.48 3.22 -0.93
N SER A 310 17.60 2.50 -1.03
CA SER A 310 18.92 3.08 -1.34
C SER A 310 19.72 2.10 -2.19
N PRO A 311 20.00 2.41 -3.47
CA PRO A 311 20.78 1.52 -4.32
C PRO A 311 22.22 1.41 -3.80
N ASP A 312 22.68 0.16 -3.66
CA ASP A 312 24.00 -0.30 -3.22
C ASP A 312 25.12 0.77 -3.23
N ASN A 313 25.50 1.27 -2.04
CA ASN A 313 26.65 2.15 -1.72
C ASN A 313 26.94 3.35 -2.66
N SER A 314 26.05 3.66 -3.60
CA SER A 314 26.22 4.79 -4.50
C SER A 314 25.93 6.08 -3.72
N LYS A 315 26.74 7.12 -3.93
CA LYS A 315 26.44 8.47 -3.41
C LYS A 315 25.37 9.19 -4.23
N LYS A 316 24.81 8.53 -5.24
CA LYS A 316 23.85 9.10 -6.16
C LYS A 316 22.50 9.23 -5.45
N VAL A 317 21.97 10.43 -5.46
CA VAL A 317 20.66 10.76 -4.86
C VAL A 317 19.73 11.45 -5.87
N ILE A 318 20.24 11.77 -7.05
CA ILE A 318 19.46 12.34 -8.16
C ILE A 318 19.21 11.21 -9.15
N PHE A 319 17.94 10.93 -9.42
CA PHE A 319 17.51 9.88 -10.33
C PHE A 319 16.40 10.38 -11.24
N SER A 320 16.50 10.04 -12.52
CA SER A 320 15.38 10.03 -13.46
C SER A 320 14.50 8.79 -13.25
N MET A 321 13.26 8.82 -13.74
CA MET A 321 12.37 7.65 -13.71
C MET A 321 13.00 6.42 -14.38
N LYS A 322 13.72 6.61 -15.51
CA LYS A 322 14.40 5.53 -16.22
C LYS A 322 15.48 4.87 -15.35
N GLU A 323 16.27 5.68 -14.65
CA GLU A 323 17.29 5.17 -13.75
C GLU A 323 16.68 4.45 -12.55
N LEU A 324 15.62 5.02 -11.94
CA LEU A 324 14.87 4.36 -10.88
C LEU A 324 14.36 2.99 -11.34
N ILE A 325 13.76 2.88 -12.52
CA ILE A 325 13.29 1.59 -13.06
C ILE A 325 14.46 0.60 -13.21
N SER A 326 15.59 1.05 -13.75
CA SER A 326 16.74 0.17 -13.97
C SER A 326 17.42 -0.27 -12.67
N GLU A 327 17.54 0.62 -11.70
CA GLU A 327 18.30 0.41 -10.46
C GLU A 327 17.45 -0.21 -9.35
N PHE A 328 16.12 -0.05 -9.36
CA PHE A 328 15.25 -0.49 -8.26
C PHE A 328 15.38 -2.00 -7.98
N THR A 329 15.57 -2.37 -6.72
CA THR A 329 15.51 -3.76 -6.25
C THR A 329 14.82 -3.78 -4.88
N LEU A 330 14.13 -4.87 -4.56
CA LEU A 330 13.55 -5.05 -3.22
C LEU A 330 14.61 -5.32 -2.17
N GLU A 331 15.75 -5.88 -2.57
CA GLU A 331 16.89 -6.15 -1.69
C GLU A 331 17.48 -4.87 -1.09
N ASP A 332 17.37 -3.76 -1.82
CA ASP A 332 17.82 -2.42 -1.40
C ASP A 332 16.80 -1.66 -0.54
N ILE A 333 15.63 -2.25 -0.26
CA ILE A 333 14.67 -1.69 0.69
C ILE A 333 15.15 -1.96 2.11
N GLY A 334 15.45 -0.89 2.84
CA GLY A 334 15.82 -0.96 4.26
C GLY A 334 14.64 -1.36 5.13
N ARG A 335 14.92 -1.85 6.35
CA ARG A 335 13.89 -2.24 7.35
C ARG A 335 13.55 -1.13 8.34
N SER A 336 14.38 -0.08 8.42
CA SER A 336 14.18 1.03 9.33
C SER A 336 13.19 2.03 8.77
N GLY A 337 12.35 2.59 9.63
CA GLY A 337 11.48 3.70 9.26
C GLY A 337 12.29 4.88 8.69
N SER A 338 11.75 5.53 7.66
CA SER A 338 12.41 6.61 6.95
C SER A 338 11.87 7.97 7.39
N VAL A 339 12.76 8.82 7.91
CA VAL A 339 12.41 10.18 8.34
C VAL A 339 12.20 11.07 7.11
N VAL A 340 11.03 11.70 7.04
CA VAL A 340 10.68 12.65 5.98
C VAL A 340 11.26 14.02 6.34
N MET A 341 12.20 14.50 5.53
CA MET A 341 12.85 15.81 5.71
C MET A 341 12.55 16.72 4.51
N ASN A 342 11.83 17.81 4.74
CA ASN A 342 11.45 18.76 3.68
C ASN A 342 12.68 19.46 3.06
N ASP A 343 13.71 19.77 3.85
CA ASP A 343 14.95 20.37 3.33
C ASP A 343 15.60 19.53 2.23
N LYS A 344 15.49 18.18 2.33
CA LYS A 344 15.99 17.26 1.30
C LYS A 344 15.14 17.33 0.05
N LEU A 345 13.81 17.48 0.18
CA LEU A 345 12.90 17.66 -0.94
C LEU A 345 13.20 18.98 -1.67
N ASP A 346 13.41 20.08 -0.93
CA ASP A 346 13.76 21.38 -1.51
C ASP A 346 15.09 21.35 -2.25
N TRP A 347 16.09 20.71 -1.63
CA TRP A 347 17.38 20.51 -2.26
C TRP A 347 17.27 19.69 -3.55
N LEU A 348 16.52 18.57 -3.54
CA LEU A 348 16.26 17.78 -4.75
C LEU A 348 15.54 18.60 -5.82
N ASN A 349 14.56 19.43 -5.43
CA ASN A 349 13.83 20.26 -6.37
C ASN A 349 14.76 21.22 -7.10
N LYS A 350 15.68 21.85 -6.35
CA LYS A 350 16.73 22.69 -6.93
C LYS A 350 17.59 21.92 -7.93
N GLN A 351 18.01 20.69 -7.61
CA GLN A 351 18.84 19.89 -8.51
C GLN A 351 18.11 19.52 -9.80
N HIS A 352 16.85 19.08 -9.70
CA HIS A 352 16.02 18.75 -10.88
C HIS A 352 15.72 19.97 -11.75
N LEU A 353 15.48 21.14 -11.13
CA LEU A 353 15.34 22.40 -11.87
C LEU A 353 16.61 22.76 -12.63
N LEU A 354 17.77 22.71 -11.98
CA LEU A 354 19.06 22.98 -12.63
C LEU A 354 19.30 22.04 -13.82
N HIS A 355 19.05 20.74 -13.64
CA HIS A 355 19.20 19.77 -14.72
C HIS A 355 18.25 20.05 -15.90
N LYS A 356 16.99 20.41 -15.64
CA LYS A 356 16.06 20.80 -16.71
C LYS A 356 16.53 22.03 -17.50
N THR A 357 17.16 23.01 -16.83
CA THR A 357 17.67 24.22 -17.51
C THR A 357 18.83 23.95 -18.47
N GLU A 358 19.46 22.77 -18.41
CA GLU A 358 20.57 22.39 -19.32
C GLU A 358 20.08 22.09 -20.74
N SER A 359 18.78 21.89 -20.95
CA SER A 359 18.19 21.59 -22.26
C SER A 359 17.21 22.66 -22.71
N LYS A 360 17.14 22.90 -24.04
CA LYS A 360 16.19 23.86 -24.62
C LYS A 360 14.74 23.50 -24.30
N ASP A 361 14.40 22.22 -24.30
CA ASP A 361 13.03 21.77 -24.05
C ASP A 361 12.70 21.84 -22.56
N GLY A 362 13.63 21.50 -21.67
CA GLY A 362 13.45 21.71 -20.22
C GLY A 362 13.31 23.18 -19.85
N LEU A 363 14.02 24.10 -20.52
CA LEU A 363 13.79 25.54 -20.39
C LEU A 363 12.37 25.95 -20.79
N LYS A 364 11.85 25.44 -21.92
CA LYS A 364 10.47 25.71 -22.34
C LYS A 364 9.45 25.20 -21.32
N GLU A 365 9.67 24.02 -20.75
CA GLU A 365 8.82 23.48 -19.68
C GLU A 365 8.84 24.37 -18.44
N ILE A 366 10.02 24.81 -17.98
CA ILE A 366 10.15 25.73 -16.85
C ILE A 366 9.43 27.05 -17.13
N VAL A 367 9.61 27.62 -18.32
CA VAL A 367 8.90 28.84 -18.73
C VAL A 367 7.39 28.61 -18.67
N ASN A 368 6.89 27.47 -19.16
CA ASN A 368 5.46 27.14 -19.11
C ASN A 368 4.94 26.99 -17.68
N LEU A 369 5.70 26.38 -16.77
CA LEU A 369 5.35 26.27 -15.35
C LEU A 369 5.27 27.65 -14.69
N LEU A 370 6.22 28.54 -15.00
CA LEU A 370 6.28 29.88 -14.41
C LEU A 370 5.25 30.84 -15.02
N LYS A 371 4.74 30.61 -16.24
CA LYS A 371 3.75 31.48 -16.89
C LYS A 371 2.54 31.77 -16.00
N ALA A 372 2.02 30.76 -15.30
CA ALA A 372 0.88 30.92 -14.40
C ALA A 372 1.22 31.86 -13.23
N SER A 373 2.33 31.59 -12.53
CA SER A 373 2.78 32.41 -11.39
C SER A 373 3.17 33.84 -11.80
N VAL A 374 3.77 34.01 -12.97
CA VAL A 374 4.10 35.33 -13.53
C VAL A 374 2.81 36.08 -13.87
N LYS A 375 1.83 35.44 -14.51
CA LYS A 375 0.55 36.06 -14.82
C LYS A 375 -0.22 36.46 -13.56
N GLU A 376 -0.20 35.62 -12.53
CA GLU A 376 -0.81 35.91 -11.22
C GLU A 376 -0.12 37.09 -10.53
N THR A 377 1.21 37.12 -10.52
CA THR A 377 2.00 38.15 -9.83
C THR A 377 1.92 39.51 -10.53
N PHE A 378 1.93 39.52 -11.87
CA PHE A 378 2.04 40.75 -12.66
C PHE A 378 0.73 41.20 -13.35
N GLY A 379 -0.33 40.39 -13.32
CA GLY A 379 -1.67 40.76 -13.83
C GLY A 379 -1.65 41.27 -15.27
N GLU A 380 -2.29 42.43 -15.53
CA GLU A 380 -2.33 43.04 -16.86
C GLU A 380 -0.97 43.54 -17.39
N ARG A 381 0.03 43.75 -16.51
CA ARG A 381 1.40 44.11 -16.94
C ARG A 381 2.08 42.98 -17.72
N TYR A 382 1.58 41.75 -17.60
CA TYR A 382 2.06 40.61 -18.40
C TYR A 382 1.80 40.80 -19.91
N TYR A 383 0.65 41.39 -20.28
CA TYR A 383 0.28 41.55 -21.69
C TYR A 383 1.01 42.70 -22.38
N THR A 384 1.53 43.68 -21.62
CA THR A 384 2.41 44.74 -22.14
C THR A 384 3.84 44.22 -22.43
N ILE A 385 4.20 43.05 -21.91
CA ILE A 385 5.54 42.45 -21.97
C ILE A 385 5.68 41.39 -23.07
N GLN A 386 4.62 41.06 -23.83
CA GLN A 386 4.71 40.09 -24.95
C GLN A 386 5.67 40.50 -26.09
N ASN A 387 6.27 41.70 -26.03
CA ASN A 387 7.37 42.14 -26.89
C ASN A 387 8.78 41.84 -26.33
N ILE A 388 8.93 41.13 -25.22
CA ILE A 388 10.25 40.64 -24.79
C ILE A 388 10.48 39.26 -25.43
N PRO A 389 11.45 39.14 -26.36
CA PRO A 389 11.81 37.86 -26.92
C PRO A 389 12.44 37.03 -25.79
N PHE A 390 11.73 35.99 -25.35
CA PHE A 390 12.38 34.91 -24.62
C PHE A 390 13.20 34.12 -25.64
N PHE A 391 14.49 34.50 -25.73
CA PHE A 391 15.63 33.89 -26.42
C PHE A 391 15.37 32.97 -27.62
#